data_AF-A0A9X2YYV0-F1
#
_entry.id   AF-A0A9X2YYV0-F1
#
_cell.length_a   1.000
_cell.length_b   1.000
_cell.length_c   1.000
_cell.angle_alpha   90.00
_cell.angle_beta   90.00
_cell.angle_gamma   90.00
#
_symmetry.space_group_name_H-M   'P 1'
#
loop_
_entity.id
_entity.type
_entity.pdbx_description
1 polymer ?
#
loop_
_entity_poly.entity_id
_entity_poly.type
_entity_poly.pdbx_seq_one_letter_code
_entity_poly.pdbx_strand_id
1 'polypeptide(L)'
;MKLELSIWTHHLNQLIYAYFYFCKKEKIKVNIVRNESIKYGGAILYIDGESVFFDYSDEPKFIDSAELYDYYFKRSLRVENRTENIYPLNFNVPMTYKSHLLLMNLKSDLLFNKSNRTEVIRAMDRFSLFTNSSHEVLDIKRYPKEIRDYGGNIIFHTRLWDPDKHNDEDEKERRRSQNEFRINACRLLKKTFKNASVGLQIN
;
A
#
# COMPACT_ATOMS: atom_id res chain seq x y z
N MET A 1 -21.94 -2.23 6.01
CA MET A 1 -20.50 -2.39 5.77
C MET A 1 -19.68 -1.59 6.77
N LYS A 2 -18.61 -2.16 7.35
CA LYS A 2 -17.75 -1.55 8.36
C LYS A 2 -16.29 -1.92 8.10
N LEU A 3 -15.39 -0.93 8.00
CA LEU A 3 -13.96 -1.16 7.88
C LEU A 3 -13.29 -0.89 9.23
N GLU A 4 -12.51 -1.85 9.73
CA GLU A 4 -11.77 -1.73 10.97
C GLU A 4 -10.26 -1.80 10.73
N LEU A 5 -9.52 -0.96 11.44
CA LEU A 5 -8.04 -0.99 11.47
C LEU A 5 -7.54 -0.50 12.83
N SER A 6 -6.34 -0.93 13.24
CA SER A 6 -5.73 -0.42 14.47
C SER A 6 -5.02 0.93 14.26
N ILE A 7 -4.29 1.04 13.14
CA ILE A 7 -3.42 2.18 12.79
C ILE A 7 -3.55 2.44 11.29
N TRP A 8 -3.67 3.72 10.91
CA TRP A 8 -3.63 4.16 9.53
C TRP A 8 -2.18 4.23 9.05
N THR A 9 -1.76 3.20 8.32
CA THR A 9 -0.45 3.15 7.68
C THR A 9 -0.55 3.55 6.21
N HIS A 10 0.58 3.94 5.62
CA HIS A 10 0.64 4.29 4.21
C HIS A 10 0.21 3.13 3.30
N HIS A 11 0.51 1.88 3.68
CA HIS A 11 0.10 0.70 2.92
C HIS A 11 -1.42 0.50 2.91
N LEU A 12 -2.13 0.97 3.92
CA LEU A 12 -3.59 0.86 3.97
C LEU A 12 -4.30 1.93 3.14
N ASN A 13 -3.59 2.90 2.56
CA ASN A 13 -4.20 3.98 1.77
C ASN A 13 -5.08 3.44 0.65
N GLN A 14 -4.59 2.48 -0.15
CA GLN A 14 -5.37 1.92 -1.24
C GLN A 14 -6.71 1.36 -0.75
N LEU A 15 -6.71 0.56 0.32
CA LEU A 15 -7.92 -0.01 0.90
C LEU A 15 -8.86 1.07 1.43
N ILE A 16 -8.34 1.98 2.27
CA ILE A 16 -9.14 3.02 2.94
C ILE A 16 -9.81 3.93 1.91
N TYR A 17 -9.06 4.34 0.87
CA TYR A 17 -9.58 5.21 -0.18
C TYR A 17 -10.48 4.48 -1.16
N ALA A 18 -10.22 3.21 -1.48
CA ALA A 18 -11.13 2.40 -2.30
C ALA A 18 -12.47 2.19 -1.58
N TYR A 19 -12.43 1.83 -0.30
CA TYR A 19 -13.63 1.72 0.55
C TYR A 19 -14.40 3.05 0.62
N PHE A 20 -13.69 4.16 0.88
CA PHE A 20 -14.29 5.49 0.91
C PHE A 20 -14.93 5.87 -0.44
N TYR A 21 -14.22 5.66 -1.54
CA TYR A 21 -14.72 5.92 -2.89
C TYR A 21 -15.99 5.11 -3.17
N PHE A 22 -15.96 3.81 -2.91
CA PHE A 22 -17.10 2.91 -3.09
C PHE A 22 -18.30 3.39 -2.28
N CYS A 23 -18.11 3.69 -0.98
CA CYS A 23 -19.20 4.19 -0.14
C CYS A 23 -19.80 5.49 -0.68
N LYS A 24 -18.96 6.43 -1.16
CA LYS A 24 -19.46 7.69 -1.74
C LYS A 24 -20.19 7.47 -3.06
N LYS A 25 -19.71 6.56 -3.90
CA LYS A 25 -20.34 6.22 -5.18
C LYS A 25 -21.71 5.56 -4.98
N GLU A 26 -21.78 4.58 -4.09
CA GLU A 26 -22.99 3.81 -3.80
C GLU A 26 -23.91 4.48 -2.76
N LYS A 27 -23.57 5.72 -2.34
CA LYS A 27 -24.31 6.49 -1.33
C LYS A 27 -24.48 5.75 0.01
N ILE A 28 -23.51 4.90 0.36
CA ILE A 28 -23.44 4.18 1.63
C ILE A 28 -22.73 5.06 2.67
N LYS A 29 -23.17 4.99 3.92
CA LYS A 29 -22.49 5.64 5.04
C LYS A 29 -21.07 5.08 5.20
N VAL A 30 -20.08 5.95 5.13
CA VAL A 30 -18.68 5.61 5.44
C VAL A 30 -18.59 5.26 6.92
N ASN A 31 -18.10 4.07 7.24
CA ASN A 31 -17.94 3.60 8.61
C ASN A 31 -16.55 2.96 8.79
N ILE A 32 -15.58 3.80 9.14
CA ILE A 32 -14.20 3.40 9.43
C ILE A 32 -14.00 3.53 10.95
N VAL A 33 -13.62 2.44 11.59
CA VAL A 33 -13.55 2.34 13.06
C VAL A 33 -12.17 1.86 13.47
N ARG A 34 -11.67 2.40 14.58
CA ARG A 34 -10.45 1.90 15.19
C ARG A 34 -10.74 0.62 15.98
N ASN A 35 -9.92 -0.40 15.79
CA ASN A 35 -9.93 -1.59 16.62
C ASN A 35 -8.49 -1.98 16.96
N GLU A 36 -8.13 -1.90 18.24
CA GLU A 36 -6.75 -2.13 18.71
C GLU A 36 -6.33 -3.60 18.65
N SER A 37 -7.28 -4.55 18.59
CA SER A 37 -6.94 -5.97 18.48
C SER A 37 -6.36 -6.33 17.11
N ILE A 38 -6.61 -5.50 16.09
CA ILE A 38 -6.14 -5.73 14.73
C ILE A 38 -4.63 -5.50 14.65
N LYS A 39 -3.93 -6.49 14.10
CA LYS A 39 -2.46 -6.47 13.95
C LYS A 39 -2.00 -5.31 13.05
N TYR A 40 -0.79 -4.83 13.30
CA TYR A 40 -0.20 -3.74 12.51
C TYR A 40 -0.14 -4.10 11.02
N GLY A 41 -0.59 -3.20 10.15
CA GLY A 41 -0.68 -3.46 8.71
C GLY A 41 -1.86 -4.35 8.31
N GLY A 42 -2.72 -4.74 9.25
CA GLY A 42 -3.98 -5.43 9.00
C GLY A 42 -5.18 -4.50 8.94
N ALA A 43 -6.25 -4.95 8.29
CA ALA A 43 -7.58 -4.35 8.35
C ALA A 43 -8.66 -5.41 8.14
N ILE A 44 -9.84 -5.20 8.72
CA ILE A 44 -10.99 -6.10 8.56
C ILE A 44 -12.16 -5.35 7.93
N LEU A 45 -12.72 -5.87 6.85
CA LEU A 45 -13.99 -5.40 6.29
C LEU A 45 -15.10 -6.37 6.64
N TYR A 46 -16.15 -5.86 7.27
CA TYR A 46 -17.39 -6.61 7.50
C TYR A 46 -18.44 -6.19 6.47
N ILE A 47 -18.96 -7.14 5.71
CA ILE A 47 -19.97 -6.95 4.66
C ILE A 47 -20.92 -8.14 4.63
N ASP A 48 -22.22 -7.88 4.72
CA ASP A 48 -23.30 -8.88 4.58
C ASP A 48 -23.16 -10.17 5.44
N GLY A 49 -22.59 -10.03 6.64
CA GLY A 49 -22.35 -11.13 7.58
C GLY A 49 -20.97 -11.77 7.44
N GLU A 50 -20.27 -11.48 6.35
CA GLU A 50 -18.92 -11.97 6.04
C GLU A 50 -17.84 -11.02 6.58
N SER A 51 -16.66 -11.60 6.79
CA SER A 51 -15.45 -10.95 7.26
C SER A 51 -14.29 -11.15 6.28
N VAL A 52 -13.66 -10.03 5.90
CA VAL A 52 -12.52 -10.02 4.99
C VAL A 52 -11.31 -9.40 5.68
N PHE A 53 -10.26 -10.17 5.89
CA PHE A 53 -8.99 -9.66 6.43
C PHE A 53 -8.04 -9.25 5.29
N PHE A 54 -7.41 -8.09 5.44
CA PHE A 54 -6.42 -7.56 4.52
C PHE A 54 -5.05 -7.50 5.21
N ASP A 55 -4.17 -8.44 4.91
CA ASP A 55 -2.78 -8.47 5.35
C ASP A 55 -1.88 -7.73 4.34
N TYR A 56 -1.55 -6.47 4.67
CA TYR A 56 -0.63 -5.64 3.90
C TYR A 56 0.85 -5.82 4.28
N SER A 57 1.20 -6.74 5.17
CA SER A 57 2.59 -7.04 5.50
C SER A 57 3.35 -7.54 4.27
N ASP A 58 4.53 -6.96 4.07
CA ASP A 58 5.48 -7.34 3.03
C ASP A 58 6.14 -8.70 3.29
N GLU A 59 6.09 -9.20 4.53
CA GLU A 59 6.61 -10.52 4.88
C GLU A 59 5.70 -11.62 4.32
N PRO A 60 6.26 -12.77 3.90
CA PRO A 60 5.44 -13.91 3.48
C PRO A 60 4.59 -14.50 4.62
N LYS A 61 5.02 -14.31 5.87
CA LYS A 61 4.29 -14.78 7.05
C LYS A 61 2.97 -14.04 7.18
N PHE A 62 1.95 -14.78 7.60
CA PHE A 62 0.64 -14.24 7.96
C PHE A 62 0.75 -13.45 9.27
N ILE A 63 0.17 -12.25 9.31
CA ILE A 63 0.14 -11.46 10.55
C ILE A 63 -0.95 -11.91 11.52
N ASP A 64 -1.91 -12.70 11.03
CA ASP A 64 -3.05 -13.23 11.79
C ASP A 64 -3.52 -14.57 11.23
N SER A 65 -4.32 -15.29 12.01
CA SER A 65 -4.89 -16.59 11.67
C SER A 65 -5.94 -16.49 10.56
N ALA A 66 -5.70 -17.12 9.41
CA ALA A 66 -6.60 -17.03 8.25
C ALA A 66 -7.95 -17.71 8.49
N GLU A 67 -7.99 -18.73 9.35
CA GLU A 67 -9.18 -19.48 9.76
C GLU A 67 -10.20 -18.66 10.56
N LEU A 68 -9.82 -17.47 11.05
CA LEU A 68 -10.73 -16.57 11.77
C LEU A 68 -11.62 -15.74 10.83
N TYR A 69 -11.42 -15.85 9.52
CA TYR A 69 -12.03 -14.98 8.52
C TYR A 69 -12.59 -15.78 7.35
N ASP A 70 -13.70 -15.30 6.80
CA ASP A 70 -14.33 -15.91 5.62
C ASP A 70 -13.43 -15.74 4.38
N TYR A 71 -12.72 -14.59 4.30
CA TYR A 71 -11.73 -14.32 3.28
C TYR A 71 -10.47 -13.68 3.87
N TYR A 72 -9.30 -14.14 3.44
CA TYR A 72 -8.01 -13.61 3.85
C TYR A 72 -7.18 -13.18 2.65
N PHE A 73 -6.92 -11.88 2.51
CA PHE A 73 -6.10 -11.35 1.43
C PHE A 73 -4.69 -11.05 1.91
N LYS A 74 -3.69 -11.69 1.29
CA LYS A 74 -2.28 -11.54 1.63
C LYS A 74 -1.48 -10.87 0.52
N ARG A 75 -0.76 -9.79 0.85
CA ARG A 75 0.08 -9.04 -0.11
C ARG A 75 1.23 -9.87 -0.67
N SER A 76 2.06 -10.45 0.21
CA SER A 76 3.19 -11.30 -0.19
C SER A 76 2.83 -12.79 -0.13
N LEU A 77 1.70 -13.16 -0.75
CA LEU A 77 1.22 -14.54 -0.72
C LEU A 77 2.10 -15.47 -1.54
N ARG A 78 2.65 -16.51 -0.91
CA ARG A 78 3.35 -17.58 -1.64
C ARG A 78 2.36 -18.54 -2.28
N VAL A 79 2.79 -19.21 -3.35
CA VAL A 79 1.92 -20.08 -4.14
C VAL A 79 1.44 -21.27 -3.31
N GLU A 80 2.33 -21.84 -2.50
CA GLU A 80 2.06 -22.96 -1.60
C GLU A 80 1.09 -22.63 -0.46
N ASN A 81 0.89 -21.34 -0.15
CA ASN A 81 -0.03 -20.91 0.90
C ASN A 81 -1.42 -20.56 0.38
N ARG A 82 -1.70 -20.79 -0.91
CA ARG A 82 -3.04 -20.58 -1.48
C ARG A 82 -3.96 -21.72 -1.05
N THR A 83 -5.08 -21.36 -0.42
CA THR A 83 -6.16 -22.26 0.00
C THR A 83 -7.50 -21.69 -0.46
N GLU A 84 -8.63 -22.32 -0.10
CA GLU A 84 -9.97 -21.88 -0.50
C GLU A 84 -10.34 -20.47 0.00
N ASN A 85 -9.85 -20.06 1.18
CA ASN A 85 -10.16 -18.74 1.76
C ASN A 85 -8.98 -17.74 1.70
N ILE A 86 -7.82 -18.13 1.18
CA ILE A 86 -6.62 -17.29 1.14
C ILE A 86 -6.33 -16.81 -0.29
N TYR A 87 -6.36 -15.49 -0.46
CA TYR A 87 -6.28 -14.82 -1.76
C TYR A 87 -5.09 -13.84 -1.82
N PRO A 88 -4.48 -13.63 -3.00
CA PRO A 88 -3.46 -12.61 -3.16
C PRO A 88 -4.09 -11.20 -3.12
N LEU A 89 -3.47 -10.28 -2.37
CA LEU A 89 -3.93 -8.88 -2.25
C LEU A 89 -3.47 -7.97 -3.41
N ASN A 90 -2.87 -8.52 -4.46
CA ASN A 90 -2.30 -7.78 -5.60
C ASN A 90 -1.31 -6.66 -5.20
N PHE A 91 -0.82 -5.90 -6.17
CA PHE A 91 0.09 -4.79 -5.92
C PHE A 91 -0.59 -3.67 -5.16
N ASN A 92 0.02 -3.28 -4.04
CA ASN A 92 -0.35 -2.08 -3.32
C ASN A 92 0.19 -0.85 -4.06
N VAL A 93 -0.70 -0.09 -4.69
CA VAL A 93 -0.40 1.25 -5.18
C VAL A 93 -0.98 2.23 -4.17
N PRO A 94 -0.16 3.06 -3.50
CA PRO A 94 -0.66 4.00 -2.50
C PRO A 94 -1.42 5.12 -3.20
N MET A 95 -2.68 4.87 -3.51
CA MET A 95 -3.59 5.79 -4.18
C MET A 95 -4.47 6.47 -3.14
N THR A 96 -4.88 7.70 -3.44
CA THR A 96 -5.80 8.45 -2.58
C THR A 96 -6.97 9.00 -3.39
N TYR A 97 -8.02 9.42 -2.69
CA TYR A 97 -9.19 10.03 -3.30
C TYR A 97 -9.84 11.02 -2.33
N LYS A 98 -9.78 12.32 -2.65
CA LYS A 98 -10.40 13.41 -1.85
C LYS A 98 -10.06 13.29 -0.35
N SER A 99 -8.77 13.30 -0.02
CA SER A 99 -8.23 13.12 1.34
C SER A 99 -8.94 13.95 2.41
N HIS A 100 -9.19 15.23 2.14
CA HIS A 100 -9.92 16.13 3.02
C HIS A 100 -11.34 15.63 3.36
N LEU A 101 -12.06 15.06 2.39
CA LEU A 101 -13.39 14.49 2.64
C LEU A 101 -13.29 13.19 3.43
N LEU A 102 -12.27 12.37 3.19
CA LEU A 102 -12.03 11.19 4.04
C LEU A 102 -11.86 11.61 5.50
N LEU A 103 -11.02 12.62 5.77
CA LEU A 103 -10.79 13.12 7.14
C LEU A 103 -12.10 13.53 7.83
N MET A 104 -13.03 14.18 7.13
CA MET A 104 -14.34 14.56 7.66
C MET A 104 -15.26 13.35 7.98
N ASN A 105 -14.93 12.15 7.51
CA ASN A 105 -15.68 10.92 7.77
C ASN A 105 -14.97 9.99 8.77
N LEU A 106 -13.76 10.35 9.24
CA LEU A 106 -13.04 9.58 10.25
C LEU A 106 -13.49 9.97 11.66
N LYS A 107 -13.47 9.00 12.56
CA LYS A 107 -13.71 9.22 13.99
C LYS A 107 -12.50 9.87 14.66
N SER A 108 -12.74 10.56 15.77
CA SER A 108 -11.71 11.31 16.52
C SER A 108 -10.59 10.41 17.05
N ASP A 109 -10.92 9.19 17.45
CA ASP A 109 -9.97 8.17 17.90
C ASP A 109 -8.96 7.75 16.81
N LEU A 110 -9.32 7.81 15.53
CA LEU A 110 -8.39 7.64 14.41
C LEU A 110 -7.62 8.93 14.10
N LEU A 111 -8.30 10.09 14.09
CA LEU A 111 -7.71 11.37 13.72
C LEU A 111 -6.63 11.84 14.70
N PHE A 112 -6.86 11.66 16.01
CA PHE A 112 -5.97 12.14 17.07
C PHE A 112 -5.05 11.05 17.61
N ASN A 113 -5.05 9.85 17.02
CA ASN A 113 -4.09 8.82 17.39
C ASN A 113 -2.67 9.24 16.98
N LYS A 114 -1.74 9.20 17.93
CA LYS A 114 -0.33 9.56 17.67
C LYS A 114 0.30 8.70 16.57
N SER A 115 -0.05 7.42 16.48
CA SER A 115 0.45 6.51 15.45
C SER A 115 -0.06 6.85 14.05
N ASN A 116 -1.18 7.56 13.93
CA ASN A 116 -1.78 7.97 12.66
C ASN A 116 -1.32 9.37 12.22
N ARG A 117 -0.60 10.11 13.08
CA ARG A 117 -0.25 11.52 12.87
C ARG A 117 0.35 11.79 11.50
N THR A 118 1.25 10.91 11.04
CA THR A 118 1.92 11.06 9.74
C THR A 118 0.94 11.07 8.58
N GLU A 119 0.05 10.07 8.50
CA GLU A 119 -0.92 9.97 7.40
C GLU A 119 -2.00 11.07 7.50
N VAL A 120 -2.38 11.48 8.72
CA VAL A 120 -3.29 12.61 8.92
C VAL A 120 -2.65 13.91 8.42
N ILE A 121 -1.39 14.19 8.74
CA ILE A 121 -0.65 15.37 8.23
C ILE A 121 -0.55 15.30 6.70
N ARG A 122 -0.17 14.16 6.12
CA ARG A 122 -0.12 13.96 4.66
C ARG A 122 -1.49 14.15 4.00
N ALA A 123 -2.58 13.75 4.66
CA ALA A 123 -3.94 13.95 4.19
C ALA A 123 -4.38 15.42 4.22
N MET A 124 -3.92 16.18 5.22
CA MET A 124 -4.18 17.61 5.38
C MET A 124 -3.33 18.49 4.46
N ASP A 125 -2.15 18.03 4.05
CA ASP A 125 -1.23 18.75 3.15
C ASP A 125 -1.73 18.77 1.69
N ARG A 126 -2.89 19.41 1.49
CA ARG A 126 -3.59 19.51 0.20
C ARG A 126 -2.76 20.21 -0.86
N PHE A 127 -1.85 21.10 -0.47
CA PHE A 127 -1.02 21.86 -1.40
C PHE A 127 0.37 21.27 -1.58
N SER A 128 0.68 20.16 -0.91
CA SER A 128 2.00 19.49 -0.97
C SER A 128 3.14 20.44 -0.57
N LEU A 129 2.90 21.29 0.42
CA LEU A 129 3.83 22.33 0.84
C LEU A 129 4.80 21.85 1.91
N PHE A 130 4.43 20.81 2.67
CA PHE A 130 5.18 20.40 3.87
C PHE A 130 5.55 18.91 3.87
N THR A 131 4.91 18.09 3.04
CA THR A 131 5.16 16.65 2.96
C THR A 131 5.59 16.24 1.55
N ASN A 132 6.70 15.51 1.45
CA ASN A 132 7.23 15.00 0.18
C ASN A 132 6.36 13.90 -0.47
N SER A 133 5.32 13.45 0.22
CA SER A 133 4.39 12.39 -0.21
C SER A 133 2.98 12.69 0.29
N SER A 134 2.52 13.92 0.06
CA SER A 134 1.16 14.32 0.40
C SER A 134 0.14 13.39 -0.29
N HIS A 135 -1.03 13.25 0.32
CA HIS A 135 -2.09 12.46 -0.32
C HIS A 135 -2.58 13.12 -1.60
N GLU A 136 -2.46 14.44 -1.75
CA GLU A 136 -2.86 15.14 -2.98
C GLU A 136 -2.00 14.72 -4.19
N VAL A 137 -0.69 14.49 -4.01
CA VAL A 137 0.19 13.99 -5.10
C VAL A 137 -0.28 12.63 -5.61
N LEU A 138 -0.85 11.82 -4.72
CA LEU A 138 -1.30 10.46 -4.97
C LEU A 138 -2.78 10.37 -5.36
N ASP A 139 -3.47 11.51 -5.55
CA ASP A 139 -4.90 11.53 -5.84
C ASP A 139 -5.18 10.93 -7.23
N ILE A 140 -5.98 9.86 -7.27
CA ILE A 140 -6.34 9.14 -8.49
C ILE A 140 -7.01 10.04 -9.54
N LYS A 141 -7.65 11.14 -9.13
CA LYS A 141 -8.22 12.12 -10.08
C LYS A 141 -7.17 12.83 -10.93
N ARG A 142 -5.91 12.83 -10.49
CA ARG A 142 -4.77 13.44 -11.20
C ARG A 142 -4.06 12.45 -12.12
N TYR A 143 -4.38 11.16 -12.03
CA TYR A 143 -3.74 10.15 -12.88
C TYR A 143 -4.20 10.35 -14.34
N PRO A 144 -3.28 10.25 -15.30
CA PRO A 144 -3.62 10.42 -16.71
C PRO A 144 -4.57 9.31 -17.16
N LYS A 145 -5.64 9.67 -17.87
CA LYS A 145 -6.58 8.71 -18.49
C LYS A 145 -6.02 8.06 -19.75
N GLU A 146 -5.05 8.73 -20.37
CA GLU A 146 -4.40 8.33 -21.61
C GLU A 146 -2.90 8.46 -21.41
N ILE A 147 -2.14 7.49 -21.90
CA ILE A 147 -0.68 7.61 -21.96
C ILE A 147 -0.36 8.68 -22.99
N ARG A 148 0.09 9.85 -22.54
CA ARG A 148 0.61 10.91 -23.41
C ARG A 148 2.13 10.90 -23.30
N ASP A 149 2.76 10.18 -24.21
CA ASP A 149 4.21 10.18 -24.36
C ASP A 149 4.63 11.40 -25.18
N TYR A 150 5.30 12.36 -24.56
CA TYR A 150 5.86 13.54 -25.22
C TYR A 150 7.33 13.33 -25.66
N GLY A 151 7.78 12.08 -25.76
CA GLY A 151 9.18 11.74 -26.03
C GLY A 151 10.10 12.02 -24.83
N GLY A 152 9.53 12.01 -23.61
CA GLY A 152 10.27 12.27 -22.38
C GLY A 152 11.30 11.18 -22.06
N ASN A 153 12.28 11.50 -21.23
CA ASN A 153 13.28 10.52 -20.80
C ASN A 153 12.66 9.50 -19.83
N ILE A 154 12.96 8.21 -20.02
CA ILE A 154 12.60 7.17 -19.05
C ILE A 154 13.59 7.24 -17.88
N ILE A 155 13.10 7.45 -16.67
CA ILE A 155 13.95 7.52 -15.47
C ILE A 155 13.63 6.33 -14.57
N PHE A 156 14.61 5.45 -14.35
CA PHE A 156 14.48 4.33 -13.43
C PHE A 156 15.73 4.20 -12.54
N HIS A 157 15.62 4.76 -11.34
CA HIS A 157 16.69 4.76 -10.35
C HIS A 157 16.23 3.95 -9.15
N THR A 158 17.06 3.02 -8.70
CA THR A 158 16.67 2.07 -7.64
C THR A 158 17.80 1.88 -6.64
N ARG A 159 17.40 1.61 -5.39
CA ARG A 159 18.33 1.31 -4.31
C ARG A 159 18.58 -0.18 -4.24
N LEU A 160 19.80 -0.57 -3.96
CA LEU A 160 20.14 -1.94 -3.62
C LEU A 160 20.08 -2.11 -2.10
N TRP A 161 19.54 -3.25 -1.69
CA TRP A 161 19.58 -3.64 -0.28
C TRP A 161 20.95 -4.20 0.04
N ASP A 162 21.50 -3.86 1.20
CA ASP A 162 22.62 -4.62 1.75
C ASP A 162 22.08 -5.90 2.39
N PRO A 163 22.36 -7.10 1.82
CA PRO A 163 21.87 -8.36 2.37
C PRO A 163 22.49 -8.65 3.74
N ASP A 164 23.74 -8.27 3.97
CA ASP A 164 24.50 -8.68 5.15
C ASP A 164 24.11 -7.91 6.41
N LYS A 165 23.29 -6.85 6.27
CA LYS A 165 22.65 -6.12 7.38
C LYS A 165 21.44 -6.83 8.00
N HIS A 166 21.05 -8.02 7.54
CA HIS A 166 19.93 -8.79 8.11
C HIS A 166 20.42 -10.06 8.82
N ASN A 167 19.72 -10.53 9.86
CA ASN A 167 20.13 -11.73 10.60
C ASN A 167 19.58 -13.03 9.99
N ASP A 168 18.41 -12.98 9.35
CA ASP A 168 17.75 -14.13 8.73
C ASP A 168 18.34 -14.44 7.34
N GLU A 169 18.87 -15.65 7.14
CA GLU A 169 19.52 -16.10 5.90
C GLU A 169 18.55 -16.14 4.71
N ASP A 170 17.29 -16.54 4.92
CA ASP A 170 16.29 -16.58 3.84
C ASP A 170 16.02 -15.16 3.32
N GLU A 171 15.99 -14.18 4.22
CA GLU A 171 15.82 -12.77 3.88
C GLU A 171 17.07 -12.21 3.18
N LYS A 172 18.28 -12.64 3.57
CA LYS A 172 19.51 -12.26 2.84
C LYS A 172 19.44 -12.73 1.40
N GLU A 173 19.06 -13.98 1.18
CA GLU A 173 18.95 -14.56 -0.16
C GLU A 173 17.86 -13.86 -0.99
N ARG A 174 16.71 -13.57 -0.37
CA ARG A 174 15.67 -12.77 -0.99
C ARG A 174 16.18 -11.39 -1.43
N ARG A 175 16.97 -10.70 -0.60
CA ARG A 175 17.57 -9.40 -0.92
C ARG A 175 18.57 -9.49 -2.07
N ARG A 176 19.40 -10.53 -2.13
CA ARG A 176 20.31 -10.79 -3.27
C ARG A 176 19.52 -10.97 -4.57
N SER A 177 18.49 -11.81 -4.55
CA SER A 177 17.61 -12.02 -5.70
C SER A 177 16.91 -10.72 -6.16
N GLN A 178 16.41 -9.91 -5.21
CA GLN A 178 15.81 -8.60 -5.52
C GLN A 178 16.82 -7.61 -6.11
N ASN A 179 18.06 -7.60 -5.61
CA ASN A 179 19.11 -6.76 -6.16
C ASN A 179 19.47 -7.17 -7.58
N GLU A 180 19.63 -8.47 -7.85
CA GLU A 180 19.85 -9.00 -9.19
C GLU A 180 18.74 -8.57 -10.15
N PHE A 181 17.47 -8.71 -9.73
CA PHE A 181 16.34 -8.23 -10.52
C PHE A 181 16.45 -6.72 -10.82
N ARG A 182 16.73 -5.89 -9.82
CA ARG A 182 16.86 -4.43 -9.97
C ARG A 182 17.99 -4.04 -10.92
N ILE A 183 19.15 -4.68 -10.79
CA ILE A 183 20.30 -4.48 -11.67
C ILE A 183 19.94 -4.85 -13.11
N ASN A 184 19.32 -6.02 -13.31
CA ASN A 184 18.95 -6.50 -14.62
C ASN A 184 17.84 -5.65 -15.25
N ALA A 185 16.90 -5.12 -14.47
CA ALA A 185 15.91 -4.15 -14.92
C ALA A 185 16.58 -2.86 -15.43
N CYS A 186 17.53 -2.29 -14.67
CA CYS A 186 18.30 -1.12 -15.13
C CYS A 186 19.06 -1.42 -16.43
N ARG A 187 19.72 -2.57 -16.55
CA ARG A 187 20.44 -2.99 -17.78
C ARG A 187 19.49 -3.10 -18.96
N LEU A 188 18.34 -3.76 -18.79
CA LEU A 188 17.35 -3.95 -19.84
C LEU A 188 16.76 -2.62 -20.31
N LEU A 189 16.39 -1.73 -19.38
CA LEU A 189 15.85 -0.41 -19.71
C LEU A 189 16.85 0.43 -20.49
N LYS A 190 18.13 0.45 -20.06
CA LYS A 190 19.18 1.20 -20.75
C LYS A 190 19.47 0.65 -22.16
N LYS A 191 19.41 -0.67 -22.33
CA LYS A 191 19.56 -1.32 -23.63
C LYS A 191 18.38 -1.04 -24.57
N THR A 192 17.16 -1.03 -24.03
CA THR A 192 15.92 -0.92 -24.82
C THR A 192 15.64 0.53 -25.21
N PHE A 193 15.88 1.48 -24.31
CA PHE A 193 15.51 2.88 -24.48
C PHE A 193 16.74 3.77 -24.45
N LYS A 194 17.12 4.32 -25.60
CA LYS A 194 18.33 5.18 -25.74
C LYS A 194 18.26 6.44 -24.87
N ASN A 195 17.05 6.96 -24.64
CA ASN A 195 16.77 8.12 -23.80
C ASN A 195 16.55 7.75 -22.31
N ALA A 196 16.81 6.51 -21.89
CA ALA A 196 16.69 6.12 -20.49
C ALA A 196 17.87 6.61 -19.63
N SER A 197 17.54 7.17 -18.47
CA SER A 197 18.44 7.42 -17.34
C SER A 197 18.19 6.35 -16.27
N VAL A 198 19.20 5.53 -16.00
CA VAL A 198 19.12 4.48 -14.97
C VAL A 198 20.23 4.67 -13.95
N GLY A 199 19.96 4.32 -12.69
CA GLY A 199 20.91 4.51 -11.59
C GLY A 199 20.72 3.45 -10.49
N LEU A 200 21.84 3.07 -9.88
CA LEU A 200 21.89 2.17 -8.74
C LEU A 200 22.53 2.92 -7.56
N GLN A 201 21.90 2.87 -6.40
CA GLN A 201 22.44 3.41 -5.15
C GLN A 201 22.54 2.29 -4.11
N ILE A 202 23.71 2.08 -3.53
CA ILE A 202 23.92 1.13 -2.44
C ILE A 202 23.68 1.85 -1.10
N ASN A 203 23.02 1.18 -0.17
CA ASN A 203 22.69 1.67 1.19
C ASN A 203 23.59 1.08 2.28
#